data_AF-Q0CU08-F1
#
_entry.id   AF-Q0CU08-F1
#
_cell.length_a   1.000
_cell.length_b   1.000
_cell.length_c   1.000
_cell.angle_alpha   90.00
_cell.angle_beta   90.00
_cell.angle_gamma   90.00
#
_symmetry.space_group_name_H-M   'P 1'
#
loop_
_entity.id
_entity.type
_entity.pdbx_description
1 polymer ?
#
loop_
_entity_poly.entity_id
_entity_poly.type
_entity_poly.pdbx_seq_one_letter_code
_entity_poly.pdbx_strand_id
1 'polypeptide(L)'
;MGCHVSVFSSTADKEEMARRLGAHQFYATRGVTDYTALGVDGPIDRLLVTSSAKADLAVLYPLLDRNAVIMPLNKMLDFAARHHITCAVEHYPMTLQSVKDAMERLRKGTIRYRAVFSWDRARNGYCEDSHYRSGTGTC
;
A
#
# COMPACT_ATOMS: atom_id res chain seq x y z
N MET A 1 12.20 11.47 -3.87
CA MET A 1 11.32 12.67 -3.90
C MET A 1 11.26 13.22 -2.50
N GLY A 2 11.79 14.42 -2.26
CA GLY A 2 11.89 15.04 -0.92
C GLY A 2 10.59 15.66 -0.42
N CYS A 3 9.48 14.92 -0.50
CA CYS A 3 8.20 15.37 0.05
C CYS A 3 8.15 15.09 1.54
N HIS A 4 7.56 15.99 2.31
CA HIS A 4 7.15 15.70 3.69
C HIS A 4 5.92 14.81 3.66
N VAL A 5 6.03 13.59 4.20
CA VAL A 5 4.99 12.56 4.07
C VAL A 5 4.24 12.42 5.39
N SER A 6 2.94 12.72 5.35
CA SER A 6 2.00 12.51 6.45
C SER A 6 1.06 11.35 6.14
N VAL A 7 0.91 10.41 7.07
CA VAL A 7 0.06 9.21 6.91
C VAL A 7 -1.16 9.31 7.80
N PHE A 8 -2.35 9.17 7.22
CA PHE A 8 -3.62 9.06 7.93
C PHE A 8 -4.07 7.60 7.95
N SER A 9 -4.26 7.02 9.13
CA SER A 9 -4.68 5.63 9.25
C SER A 9 -5.71 5.43 10.35
N SER A 10 -6.64 4.50 10.14
CA SER A 10 -7.66 4.16 11.13
C SER A 10 -7.13 3.38 12.35
N THR A 11 -5.88 2.92 12.33
CA THR A 11 -5.28 2.09 13.38
C THR A 11 -3.86 2.53 13.66
N ALA A 12 -3.49 2.66 14.94
CA ALA A 12 -2.14 3.07 15.35
C ALA A 12 -1.07 1.98 15.13
N ASP A 13 -1.46 0.71 15.02
CA ASP A 13 -0.55 -0.45 14.83
C ASP A 13 0.37 -0.32 13.60
N LYS A 14 0.03 0.57 12.66
CA LYS A 14 0.78 0.80 11.42
C LYS A 14 1.80 1.94 11.53
N GLU A 15 1.86 2.66 12.65
CA GLU A 15 2.72 3.84 12.79
C GLU A 15 4.19 3.50 12.65
N GLU A 16 4.67 2.50 13.39
CA GLU A 16 6.08 2.12 13.38
C GLU A 16 6.55 1.78 11.96
N MET A 17 5.73 1.03 11.20
CA MET A 17 6.07 0.74 9.82
C MET A 17 5.96 1.97 8.92
N ALA A 18 4.93 2.79 9.07
CA ALA A 18 4.79 4.01 8.27
C ALA A 18 6.06 4.85 8.38
N ARG A 19 6.59 5.01 9.60
CA ARG A 19 7.87 5.68 9.85
C ARG A 19 9.05 4.97 9.20
N ARG A 20 9.16 3.63 9.30
CA ARG A 20 10.19 2.83 8.60
C ARG A 20 10.15 3.00 7.08
N LEU A 21 8.97 3.22 6.49
CA LEU A 21 8.77 3.46 5.06
C LEU A 21 9.02 4.91 4.63
N GLY A 22 9.38 5.80 5.57
CA GLY A 22 9.70 7.20 5.29
C GLY A 22 8.57 8.20 5.57
N ALA A 23 7.52 7.80 6.30
CA ALA A 23 6.57 8.76 6.84
C ALA A 23 7.24 9.65 7.90
N HIS A 24 7.06 10.95 7.77
CA HIS A 24 7.58 11.94 8.72
C HIS A 24 6.58 12.12 9.85
N GLN A 25 5.28 12.16 9.51
CA GLN A 25 4.18 12.26 10.45
C GLN A 25 3.17 11.13 10.28
N PHE A 26 2.53 10.75 11.39
CA PHE A 26 1.49 9.72 11.41
C PHE A 26 0.33 10.21 12.28
N TYR A 27 -0.89 10.09 11.76
CA TYR A 27 -2.11 10.51 12.43
C TYR A 27 -3.12 9.36 12.46
N ALA A 28 -3.51 8.94 13.66
CA ALA A 28 -4.56 7.95 13.87
C ALA A 28 -5.94 8.62 13.76
N THR A 29 -6.79 8.15 12.86
CA THR A 29 -8.07 8.77 12.53
C THR A 29 -9.29 8.09 13.16
N ARG A 30 -9.06 7.08 14.01
CA ARG A 30 -10.15 6.33 14.64
C ARG A 30 -10.92 7.21 15.61
N GLY A 31 -12.23 7.38 15.37
CA GLY A 31 -13.10 8.15 16.26
C GLY A 31 -12.91 9.66 16.18
N VAL A 32 -12.07 10.14 15.26
CA VAL A 32 -11.86 11.56 15.01
C VAL A 32 -12.74 11.97 13.84
N THR A 33 -13.68 12.87 14.09
CA THR A 33 -14.58 13.43 13.07
C THR A 33 -14.04 14.71 12.45
N ASP A 34 -13.14 15.39 13.15
CA ASP A 34 -12.52 16.63 12.69
C ASP A 34 -11.00 16.48 12.66
N TYR A 35 -10.43 16.45 11.45
CA TYR A 35 -9.00 16.25 11.28
C TYR A 35 -8.18 17.52 11.50
N THR A 36 -8.81 18.70 11.62
CA THR A 36 -8.10 19.92 12.00
C THR A 36 -7.57 19.85 13.43
N ALA A 37 -8.26 19.10 14.30
CA ALA A 37 -7.84 18.85 15.67
C ALA A 37 -6.61 17.92 15.78
N LEU A 38 -6.20 17.26 14.69
CA LEU A 38 -5.01 16.39 14.68
C LEU A 38 -3.69 17.18 14.68
N GLY A 39 -3.73 18.50 14.48
CA GLY A 39 -2.52 19.33 14.43
C GLY A 39 -1.62 18.97 13.25
N VAL A 40 -2.21 18.89 12.06
CA VAL A 40 -1.46 18.57 10.84
C VAL A 40 -0.54 19.73 10.49
N ASP A 41 0.75 19.43 10.26
CA ASP A 41 1.76 20.40 9.90
C ASP A 41 1.56 20.90 8.46
N GLY A 42 0.88 22.04 8.32
CA GLY A 42 0.71 22.75 7.06
C GLY A 42 -0.35 22.16 6.11
N PRO A 43 -0.71 22.91 5.06
CA PRO A 43 -1.70 22.46 4.09
C PRO A 43 -1.13 21.35 3.19
N ILE A 44 -1.95 20.37 2.84
CA ILE A 44 -1.56 19.23 2.02
C ILE A 44 -1.71 19.59 0.53
N ASP A 45 -0.59 19.59 -0.20
CA ASP A 45 -0.59 19.85 -1.65
C ASP A 45 -1.09 18.65 -2.47
N ARG A 46 -0.81 17.43 -2.01
CA ARG A 46 -1.04 16.20 -2.77
C ARG A 46 -1.58 15.12 -1.84
N LEU A 47 -2.84 14.74 -2.06
CA LEU A 47 -3.50 13.70 -1.27
C LEU A 47 -3.56 12.40 -2.08
N LEU A 48 -2.93 11.35 -1.57
CA LEU A 48 -2.99 10.03 -2.16
C LEU A 48 -4.06 9.18 -1.46
N VAL A 49 -5.11 8.80 -2.18
CA VAL A 49 -6.20 7.97 -1.63
C VAL A 49 -5.98 6.51 -2.05
N THR A 50 -5.65 5.67 -1.07
CA THR A 50 -5.31 4.24 -1.29
C THR A 50 -6.36 3.27 -0.76
N SER A 51 -7.42 3.76 -0.10
CA SER A 51 -8.51 2.90 0.38
C SER A 51 -9.42 2.50 -0.77
N SER A 52 -9.79 1.22 -0.82
CA SER A 52 -10.86 0.71 -1.69
C SER A 52 -12.26 1.08 -1.18
N ALA A 53 -12.39 1.36 0.12
CA ALA A 53 -13.60 1.93 0.69
C ALA A 53 -13.72 3.41 0.32
N LYS A 54 -14.96 3.89 0.17
CA LYS A 54 -15.28 5.31 -0.05
C LYS A 54 -14.75 6.11 1.14
N ALA A 55 -13.60 6.74 0.97
CA ALA A 55 -13.07 7.68 1.95
C ALA A 55 -14.02 8.87 2.03
N ASP A 56 -14.33 9.30 3.25
CA ASP A 56 -15.03 10.55 3.44
C ASP A 56 -14.04 11.69 3.19
N LEU A 57 -14.09 12.27 1.99
CA LEU A 57 -13.22 13.38 1.64
C LEU A 57 -13.64 14.66 2.36
N ALA A 58 -14.86 14.72 2.91
CA ALA A 58 -15.36 15.90 3.62
C ALA A 58 -14.46 16.28 4.78
N VAL A 59 -14.00 15.29 5.55
CA VAL A 59 -13.14 15.50 6.72
C VAL A 59 -11.71 15.91 6.36
N LEU A 60 -11.28 15.68 5.11
CA LEU A 60 -9.94 16.01 4.62
C LEU A 60 -9.87 17.36 3.93
N TYR A 61 -10.97 17.89 3.38
CA TYR A 61 -10.96 19.18 2.67
C TYR A 61 -10.36 20.35 3.46
N PRO A 62 -10.61 20.51 4.78
CA PRO A 62 -10.02 21.62 5.54
C PRO A 62 -8.49 21.57 5.64
N LEU A 63 -7.89 20.39 5.41
CA LEU A 63 -6.44 20.18 5.45
C LEU A 63 -5.77 20.36 4.09
N LEU A 64 -6.54 20.42 3.01
CA LEU A 64 -6.00 20.52 1.65
C LEU A 64 -5.71 21.99 1.31
N ASP A 65 -4.59 22.22 0.62
CA ASP A 65 -4.36 23.54 0.00
C ASP A 65 -5.38 23.81 -1.12
N ARG A 66 -5.57 25.08 -1.47
CA ARG A 66 -6.47 25.52 -2.55
C ARG A 66 -6.14 24.87 -3.90
N ASN A 67 -4.87 24.56 -4.15
CA ASN A 67 -4.39 23.91 -5.36
C ASN A 67 -4.04 22.42 -5.14
N ALA A 68 -4.63 21.81 -4.11
CA ALA A 68 -4.37 20.43 -3.81
C ALA A 68 -4.88 19.50 -4.92
N VAL A 69 -4.08 18.47 -5.22
CA VAL A 69 -4.47 17.43 -6.17
C VAL A 69 -4.71 16.14 -5.42
N ILE A 70 -5.92 15.59 -5.56
CA ILE A 70 -6.29 14.28 -5.03
C ILE A 70 -5.98 13.23 -6.10
N MET A 71 -5.11 12.29 -5.77
CA MET A 71 -4.71 11.19 -6.63
C MET A 71 -5.46 9.92 -6.25
N PRO A 72 -6.37 9.43 -7.11
CA PRO A 72 -7.04 8.15 -6.90
C PRO A 72 -6.10 6.97 -7.13
N LEU A 73 -6.56 5.79 -6.68
CA LEU A 73 -5.80 4.54 -6.69
C LEU A 73 -5.22 4.16 -8.06
N ASN A 74 -5.93 4.40 -9.17
CA ASN A 74 -5.42 4.09 -10.51
C ASN A 74 -4.17 4.92 -10.88
N LYS A 75 -4.16 6.23 -10.55
CA LYS A 75 -2.99 7.09 -10.79
C LYS A 75 -1.79 6.68 -9.93
N MET A 76 -2.05 6.18 -8.73
CA MET A 76 -1.02 5.59 -7.88
C MET A 76 -0.37 4.38 -8.52
N LEU A 77 -1.16 3.47 -9.10
CA LEU A 77 -0.64 2.27 -9.75
C LEU A 77 0.24 2.63 -10.96
N ASP A 78 -0.19 3.61 -11.77
CA ASP A 78 0.62 4.13 -12.88
C ASP A 78 1.95 4.74 -12.41
N PHE A 79 1.94 5.44 -11.28
CA PHE A 79 3.16 6.00 -10.68
C PHE A 79 4.08 4.89 -10.14
N ALA A 80 3.52 3.93 -9.39
CA ALA A 80 4.27 2.82 -8.82
C ALA A 80 4.96 1.99 -9.91
N ALA A 81 4.26 1.72 -11.03
CA ALA A 81 4.81 1.00 -12.18
C ALA A 81 5.99 1.74 -12.82
N ARG A 82 5.91 3.07 -13.00
CA ARG A 82 6.97 3.87 -13.62
C ARG A 82 8.21 4.04 -12.75
N HIS A 83 8.05 4.02 -11.44
CA HIS A 83 9.13 4.25 -10.48
C HIS A 83 9.63 2.96 -9.80
N HIS A 84 9.20 1.79 -10.29
CA HIS A 84 9.57 0.48 -9.74
C HIS A 84 9.32 0.37 -8.24
N ILE A 85 8.19 0.95 -7.77
CA ILE A 85 7.80 0.88 -6.37
C ILE A 85 7.09 -0.45 -6.14
N THR A 86 7.79 -1.37 -5.47
CA THR A 86 7.27 -2.70 -5.14
C THR A 86 6.76 -2.76 -3.70
N CYS A 87 5.76 -3.61 -3.47
CA CYS A 87 5.28 -3.88 -2.11
C CYS A 87 6.12 -5.00 -1.47
N ALA A 88 6.25 -4.95 -0.14
CA ALA A 88 6.77 -6.08 0.61
C ALA A 88 5.74 -7.21 0.55
N VAL A 89 6.10 -8.30 -0.12
CA VAL A 89 5.25 -9.46 -0.36
C VAL A 89 5.84 -10.70 0.27
N GLU A 90 4.97 -11.53 0.84
CA GLU A 90 5.32 -12.88 1.24
C GLU A 90 4.78 -13.85 0.17
N HIS A 91 5.68 -14.55 -0.51
CA HIS A 91 5.31 -15.52 -1.53
C HIS A 91 4.98 -16.88 -0.92
N TYR A 92 3.84 -17.44 -1.33
CA TYR A 92 3.42 -18.78 -0.94
C TYR A 92 3.19 -19.62 -2.21
N PRO A 93 3.61 -20.89 -2.21
CA PRO A 93 3.27 -21.79 -3.30
C PRO A 93 1.77 -22.10 -3.26
N MET A 94 1.15 -22.27 -4.44
CA MET A 94 -0.27 -22.60 -4.56
C MET A 94 -0.57 -24.06 -4.15
N THR A 95 -0.39 -24.37 -2.86
CA THR A 95 -0.72 -25.68 -2.27
C THR A 95 -1.77 -25.53 -1.20
N LEU A 96 -2.56 -26.59 -0.98
CA LEU A 96 -3.59 -26.59 0.08
C LEU A 96 -2.98 -26.30 1.47
N GLN A 97 -1.77 -26.82 1.74
CA GLN A 97 -1.10 -26.61 3.02
C GLN A 97 -0.68 -25.14 3.20
N SER A 98 -0.11 -24.52 2.17
CA SER A 98 0.29 -23.12 2.22
C SER A 98 -0.89 -22.17 2.36
N VAL A 99 -2.04 -22.49 1.75
CA VAL A 99 -3.27 -21.71 1.94
C VAL A 99 -3.75 -21.79 3.38
N LYS A 100 -3.73 -22.99 3.99
CA LYS A 100 -4.12 -23.16 5.41
C LYS A 100 -3.20 -22.39 6.35
N ASP A 101 -1.89 -22.51 6.18
CA ASP A 101 -0.89 -21.80 6.99
C ASP A 101 -1.02 -20.27 6.85
N ALA A 102 -1.11 -19.76 5.63
CA ALA A 102 -1.32 -18.34 5.40
C ALA A 102 -2.63 -17.84 6.01
N MET A 103 -3.72 -18.61 5.92
CA MET A 103 -5.00 -18.23 6.55
C MET A 103 -4.91 -18.22 8.08
N GLU A 104 -4.18 -19.14 8.70
CA GLU A 104 -3.90 -19.10 10.14
C GLU A 104 -3.07 -17.88 10.52
N ARG A 105 -2.00 -17.60 9.77
CA ARG A 105 -1.12 -16.45 10.00
C ARG A 105 -1.84 -15.12 9.81
N LEU A 106 -2.76 -15.05 8.85
CA LEU A 106 -3.64 -13.90 8.62
C LEU A 106 -4.54 -13.66 9.84
N ARG A 107 -5.18 -14.72 10.36
CA ARG A 107 -6.02 -14.64 11.57
C ARG A 107 -5.22 -14.25 12.80
N LYS A 108 -3.98 -14.73 12.91
CA LYS A 108 -3.03 -14.36 13.98
C LYS A 108 -2.43 -12.95 13.81
N GLY A 109 -2.69 -12.26 12.70
CA GLY A 109 -2.14 -10.92 12.41
C GLY A 109 -0.63 -10.89 12.13
N THR A 110 -0.02 -12.03 11.83
CA THR A 110 1.44 -12.16 11.65
C THR A 110 1.89 -12.02 10.19
N ILE A 111 0.96 -11.98 9.23
CA ILE A 111 1.29 -11.72 7.83
C ILE A 111 1.68 -10.26 7.68
N ARG A 112 2.86 -10.01 7.10
CA ARG A 112 3.28 -8.65 6.79
C ARG A 112 2.68 -8.22 5.46
N TYR A 113 1.71 -7.32 5.53
CA TYR A 113 1.09 -6.55 4.43
C TYR A 113 0.34 -7.34 3.36
N ARG A 114 0.99 -8.29 2.67
CA ARG A 114 0.42 -8.99 1.52
C ARG A 114 1.06 -10.37 1.33
N ALA A 115 0.24 -11.40 1.51
CA ALA A 115 0.56 -12.74 1.01
C ALA A 115 0.15 -12.83 -0.47
N VAL A 116 1.05 -13.35 -1.29
CA VAL A 116 0.80 -13.61 -2.71
C VAL A 116 0.99 -15.10 -2.96
N PHE A 117 -0.05 -15.74 -3.48
CA PHE A 117 0.06 -17.11 -3.94
C PHE A 117 0.44 -17.11 -5.41
N SER A 118 1.52 -17.81 -5.73
CA SER A 118 1.93 -18.05 -7.10
C SER A 118 1.92 -19.54 -7.38
N TRP A 119 1.49 -19.89 -8.59
CA TRP A 119 1.89 -21.15 -9.18
C TRP A 119 3.36 -20.99 -9.55
N ASP A 120 4.25 -21.59 -8.75
CA ASP A 120 5.64 -21.72 -9.10
C ASP A 120 5.72 -22.54 -10.41
N ARG A 121 6.09 -21.84 -11.48
CA ARG A 121 6.23 -22.41 -12.83
C ARG A 121 7.55 -23.17 -12.99
N ALA A 122 8.50 -23.02 -12.06
CA ALA A 122 9.80 -23.68 -12.12
C ALA A 122 9.70 -25.21 -11.97
N ARG A 123 8.65 -25.74 -11.32
CA ARG A 123 8.39 -27.18 -11.26
C ARG A 123 7.67 -27.76 -12.47
N ASN A 124 7.17 -26.90 -13.37
CA ASN A 124 6.33 -27.28 -14.51
C ASN A 124 6.96 -26.88 -15.86
N GLY A 125 8.28 -26.66 -15.90
CA GLY A 125 9.04 -26.46 -17.13
C GLY A 125 8.90 -25.08 -17.79
N TYR A 126 8.65 -24.01 -17.02
CA TYR A 126 8.67 -22.65 -17.55
C TYR A 126 9.67 -21.81 -16.75
N CYS A 127 10.78 -21.45 -17.39
CA CYS A 127 11.87 -20.64 -16.84
C CYS A 127 11.38 -19.25 -16.39
N GLU A 128 11.90 -18.79 -15.25
CA GLU A 128 11.72 -17.43 -14.75
C GLU A 128 12.58 -16.46 -15.55
N ASP A 129 12.02 -15.81 -16.57
CA ASP A 129 12.60 -14.58 -17.08
C ASP A 129 11.97 -13.39 -16.37
N SER A 130 12.81 -12.72 -15.58
CA SER A 130 12.60 -11.47 -14.85
C SER A 130 12.24 -10.25 -15.72
N HIS A 131 11.79 -10.47 -16.94
CA HIS A 131 11.45 -9.42 -17.89
C HIS A 131 10.07 -9.66 -18.49
N TYR A 132 9.12 -8.82 -18.10
CA TYR A 132 7.94 -8.48 -18.89
C TYR A 132 8.38 -7.78 -20.19
N ARG A 133 9.08 -8.49 -21.09
CA ARG A 133 9.35 -8.04 -22.45
C ARG A 133 9.29 -9.21 -23.42
N SER A 134 8.35 -9.06 -24.34
CA SER A 134 8.23 -9.68 -25.67
C SER A 134 8.28 -11.20 -25.73
N GLY A 135 7.21 -11.76 -26.29
CA GLY A 135 7.09 -13.18 -26.58
C GLY A 135 8.21 -13.72 -27.46
N THR A 136 8.20 -15.05 -27.54
CA THR A 136 9.18 -15.93 -28.21
C THR A 136 10.44 -16.19 -27.38
N GLY A 137 10.37 -17.26 -26.57
CA GLY A 137 11.51 -17.87 -25.90
C GLY A 137 11.07 -19.23 -25.38
N THR A 138 11.42 -20.28 -26.12
CA THR A 138 11.28 -21.69 -25.76
C THR A 138 12.12 -22.02 -24.53
N CYS A 139 11.62 -22.97 -23.73
CA CYS A 139 12.17 -23.45 -22.46
C CYS A 139 13.63 -23.88 -22.52
#